data_AF-A0A9P5PN50-F1
#
_entry.id   AF-A0A9P5PN50-F1
#
_cell.length_a   1.000
_cell.length_b   1.000
_cell.length_c   1.000
_cell.angle_alpha   90.00
_cell.angle_beta   90.00
_cell.angle_gamma   90.00
#
_symmetry.space_group_name_H-M   'P 1'
#
loop_
_entity.id
_entity.type
_entity.pdbx_description
1 polymer ?
#
loop_
_entity_poly.entity_id
_entity_poly.type
_entity_poly.pdbx_seq_one_letter_code
_entity_poly.pdbx_strand_id
1 'polypeptide(L)'
;MEKKFRTEFGPFGIDSKTVEEVEEMVALADKDIEDHDFELARLHRQILAVEAENHRLEKQKAKICALLSPIRMLPNELLLRSLEFVCQQDPNEITPSFDTTCLPTMAISSVCFRWRELALCSPALWANLAVWVSDTDVQTFFTETVARYLERSVDCPLILALSIQGRCRTGIPSLIPLMVVQHAHRWETFKYFQLGDDSLKDHILSQLHFPLLEELDIMRDFHLFEHCPRLHVLTTKRSIPELSHNQLDHLNFVGGSLIDLAEALRTWPSLKSFEMHSVYCSNPNLKKRNSGHMV
;
A
#
# COMPACT_ATOMS: atom_id res chain seq x y z
N MET A 1 -39.23 -41.07 40.46
CA MET A 1 -40.22 -42.16 40.59
C MET A 1 -41.59 -41.56 40.36
N GLU A 2 -42.10 -41.65 39.13
CA GLU A 2 -43.43 -41.17 38.76
C GLU A 2 -44.51 -42.09 39.36
N LYS A 3 -45.30 -41.59 40.31
CA LYS A 3 -46.54 -42.27 40.70
C LYS A 3 -47.58 -41.97 39.62
N LYS A 4 -47.96 -42.99 38.86
CA LYS A 4 -49.11 -42.96 37.92
C LYS A 4 -50.37 -42.53 38.68
N PHE A 5 -50.79 -41.28 38.49
CA PHE A 5 -52.14 -40.84 38.87
C PHE A 5 -53.13 -41.47 37.88
N ARG A 6 -53.79 -42.56 38.29
CA ARG A 6 -54.93 -43.10 37.54
C ARG A 6 -56.12 -42.16 37.72
N THR A 7 -56.52 -41.48 36.65
CA THR A 7 -57.74 -40.68 36.59
C THR A 7 -58.95 -41.60 36.44
N GLU A 8 -59.54 -42.04 37.55
CA GLU A 8 -60.86 -42.64 37.61
C GLU A 8 -61.75 -41.80 38.53
N PHE A 9 -62.15 -40.59 38.12
CA PHE A 9 -63.09 -39.77 38.89
C PHE A 9 -64.15 -39.12 37.98
N GLY A 10 -65.40 -39.57 38.16
CA GLY A 10 -66.60 -38.96 37.59
C GLY A 10 -67.14 -37.81 38.45
N PRO A 11 -68.15 -37.05 37.98
CA PRO A 11 -68.49 -35.72 38.49
C PRO A 11 -69.22 -35.70 39.86
N PHE A 12 -69.29 -36.82 40.58
CA PHE A 12 -70.01 -36.93 41.85
C PHE A 12 -69.13 -37.59 42.92
N GLY A 13 -68.63 -36.78 43.86
CA GLY A 13 -67.99 -37.25 45.10
C GLY A 13 -66.46 -37.16 45.11
N ILE A 14 -65.92 -35.95 45.12
CA ILE A 14 -64.57 -35.73 45.65
C ILE A 14 -64.74 -35.41 47.15
N ASP A 15 -64.12 -36.22 48.01
CA ASP A 15 -64.11 -35.97 49.46
C ASP A 15 -63.24 -34.73 49.72
N SER A 16 -63.71 -33.81 50.58
CA SER A 16 -63.01 -32.55 50.90
C SER A 16 -61.57 -32.80 51.32
N LYS A 17 -61.32 -33.93 51.99
CA LYS A 17 -60.01 -34.35 52.46
C LYS A 17 -59.04 -34.75 51.33
N THR A 18 -59.57 -35.37 50.28
CA THR A 18 -58.77 -35.73 49.09
C THR A 18 -58.43 -34.55 48.20
N VAL A 19 -59.25 -33.50 48.18
CA VAL A 19 -58.92 -32.23 47.51
C VAL A 19 -57.76 -31.55 48.23
N GLU A 20 -57.84 -31.48 49.56
CA GLU A 20 -56.84 -30.82 50.42
C GLU A 20 -55.46 -31.51 50.34
N GLU A 21 -55.41 -32.84 50.30
CA GLU A 21 -54.16 -33.59 50.09
C GLU A 21 -53.54 -33.37 48.69
N VAL A 22 -54.38 -33.23 47.65
CA VAL A 22 -53.90 -32.91 46.29
C VAL A 22 -53.42 -31.46 46.20
N GLU A 23 -54.11 -30.52 46.84
CA GLU A 23 -53.70 -29.11 46.93
C GLU A 23 -52.36 -28.95 47.66
N GLU A 24 -52.14 -29.71 48.74
CA GLU A 24 -50.85 -29.70 49.47
C GLU A 24 -49.72 -30.29 48.61
N MET A 25 -49.98 -31.37 47.85
CA MET A 25 -49.00 -31.92 46.91
C MET A 25 -48.67 -30.95 45.78
N VAL A 26 -49.65 -30.22 45.26
CA VAL A 26 -49.44 -29.18 44.24
C VAL A 26 -48.60 -28.04 44.83
N ALA A 27 -48.93 -27.55 46.02
CA ALA A 27 -48.18 -26.48 46.67
C ALA A 27 -46.71 -26.86 46.96
N LEU A 28 -46.47 -28.13 47.34
CA LEU A 28 -45.11 -28.64 47.52
C LEU A 28 -44.35 -28.71 46.19
N ALA A 29 -45.00 -29.20 45.13
CA ALA A 29 -44.40 -29.26 43.79
C ALA A 29 -44.09 -27.88 43.22
N ASP A 30 -44.97 -26.90 43.42
CA ASP A 30 -44.76 -25.51 43.00
C ASP A 30 -43.54 -24.91 43.71
N LYS A 31 -43.41 -25.15 45.02
CA LYS A 31 -42.24 -24.72 45.79
C LYS A 31 -40.95 -25.38 45.30
N ASP A 32 -40.98 -26.68 45.05
CA ASP A 32 -39.82 -27.39 44.50
C ASP A 32 -39.43 -26.81 43.13
N ILE A 33 -40.39 -26.49 42.26
CA ILE A 33 -40.13 -25.84 40.97
C ILE A 33 -39.45 -24.48 41.16
N GLU A 34 -39.96 -23.63 42.06
CA GLU A 34 -39.36 -22.33 42.36
C GLU A 34 -37.91 -22.45 42.86
N ASP A 35 -37.64 -23.41 43.75
CA ASP A 35 -36.29 -23.67 44.26
C ASP A 35 -35.35 -24.14 43.13
N HIS A 36 -35.82 -25.00 42.22
CA HIS A 36 -35.05 -25.44 41.06
C HIS A 36 -34.81 -24.30 40.05
N ASP A 37 -35.79 -23.43 39.82
CA ASP A 37 -35.64 -22.26 38.95
C ASP A 37 -34.61 -21.27 39.51
N PHE A 38 -34.59 -21.08 40.84
CA PHE A 38 -33.56 -20.28 41.50
C PHE A 38 -32.16 -20.87 41.29
N GLU A 39 -32.01 -22.19 41.45
CA GLU A 39 -30.74 -22.89 41.21
C GLU A 39 -30.31 -22.85 39.73
N LEU A 40 -31.23 -23.01 38.79
CA LEU A 40 -30.97 -22.82 37.36
C LEU A 40 -30.48 -21.40 37.07
N ALA A 41 -31.14 -20.38 37.63
CA ALA A 41 -30.72 -18.99 37.47
C ALA A 41 -29.34 -18.72 38.11
N ARG A 42 -29.00 -19.40 39.22
CA ARG A 42 -27.69 -19.33 39.85
C ARG A 42 -26.61 -19.99 38.99
N LEU A 43 -26.86 -21.19 38.48
CA LEU A 43 -25.93 -21.93 37.63
C LEU A 43 -25.70 -21.22 36.29
N HIS A 44 -26.75 -20.70 35.66
CA HIS A 44 -26.62 -19.89 34.44
C HIS A 44 -25.74 -18.66 34.67
N ARG A 45 -25.90 -17.96 35.80
CA ARG A 45 -25.01 -16.84 36.17
C ARG A 45 -23.56 -17.29 36.33
N GLN A 46 -23.32 -18.44 36.94
CA GLN A 46 -21.96 -18.98 37.08
C GLN A 46 -21.34 -19.36 35.73
N ILE A 47 -22.11 -19.99 34.83
CA ILE A 47 -21.66 -20.31 33.47
C ILE A 47 -21.25 -19.05 32.73
N LEU A 48 -22.11 -18.03 32.71
CA LEU A 48 -21.82 -16.75 32.06
C LEU A 48 -20.56 -16.08 32.63
N ALA A 49 -20.37 -16.13 33.95
CA ALA A 49 -19.19 -15.58 34.59
C ALA A 49 -17.89 -16.31 34.16
N VAL A 50 -17.92 -17.64 34.14
CA VAL A 50 -16.79 -18.47 33.71
C VAL A 50 -16.50 -18.29 32.21
N GLU A 51 -17.53 -18.19 31.37
CA GLU A 51 -17.38 -17.94 29.93
C GLU A 51 -16.75 -16.57 29.66
N ALA A 52 -17.19 -15.54 30.37
CA ALA A 52 -16.60 -14.20 30.27
C ALA A 52 -15.12 -14.21 30.70
N GLU A 53 -14.80 -14.92 31.78
CA GLU A 53 -13.43 -15.07 32.25
C GLU A 53 -12.55 -15.86 31.27
N ASN A 54 -13.06 -16.96 30.71
CA ASN A 54 -12.36 -17.72 29.67
C ASN A 54 -12.07 -16.86 28.43
N HIS A 55 -13.03 -16.05 27.96
CA HIS A 55 -12.81 -15.11 26.87
C HIS A 55 -11.73 -14.09 27.20
N ARG A 56 -11.73 -13.57 28.43
CA ARG A 56 -10.70 -12.63 28.91
C ARG A 56 -9.32 -13.28 28.91
N LEU A 57 -9.22 -14.51 29.40
CA LEU A 57 -7.96 -15.28 29.45
C LEU A 57 -7.44 -15.63 28.06
N GLU A 58 -8.30 -16.06 27.13
CA GLU A 58 -7.90 -16.32 25.74
C GLU A 58 -7.39 -15.04 25.05
N LYS A 59 -8.03 -13.89 25.28
CA LYS A 59 -7.53 -12.60 24.78
C LYS A 59 -6.17 -12.23 25.39
N GLN A 60 -5.95 -12.53 26.67
CA GLN A 60 -4.67 -12.29 27.34
C GLN A 60 -3.57 -13.21 26.78
N LYS A 61 -3.87 -14.50 26.63
CA LYS A 61 -2.99 -15.50 26.01
C LYS A 61 -2.61 -15.09 24.59
N ALA A 62 -3.57 -14.67 23.76
CA ALA A 62 -3.29 -14.18 22.41
C ALA A 62 -2.32 -12.99 22.40
N LYS A 63 -2.47 -12.03 23.32
CA LYS A 63 -1.53 -10.90 23.47
C LYS A 63 -0.12 -11.35 23.85
N ILE A 64 0.00 -12.34 24.74
CA ILE A 64 1.29 -12.89 25.15
C ILE A 64 1.93 -13.66 24.00
N CYS A 65 1.17 -14.53 23.32
CA CYS A 65 1.65 -15.25 22.14
C CYS A 65 2.08 -14.27 21.03
N ALA A 66 1.40 -13.14 20.86
CA ALA A 66 1.82 -12.10 19.91
C ALA A 66 3.18 -11.47 20.26
N LEU A 67 3.63 -11.48 21.52
CA LEU A 67 4.99 -11.07 21.91
C LEU A 67 6.06 -12.03 21.37
N LEU A 68 5.71 -13.31 21.23
CA LEU A 68 6.57 -14.35 20.66
C LEU A 68 6.48 -14.43 19.13
N SER A 69 5.75 -13.52 18.49
CA SER A 69 5.69 -13.46 17.04
C SER A 69 7.09 -13.27 16.45
N PRO A 70 7.48 -14.04 15.42
CA PRO A 70 8.80 -13.93 14.79
C PRO A 70 9.16 -12.50 14.41
N ILE A 71 8.18 -11.71 13.96
CA ILE A 71 8.37 -10.31 13.53
C ILE A 71 8.87 -9.40 14.65
N ARG A 72 8.56 -9.71 15.91
CA ARG A 72 9.06 -8.98 17.08
C ARG A 72 10.45 -9.42 17.49
N MET A 73 10.83 -10.64 17.14
CA MET A 73 12.15 -11.22 17.42
C MET A 73 13.19 -10.91 16.34
N LEU A 74 12.77 -10.46 15.15
CA LEU A 74 13.70 -10.00 14.13
C LEU A 74 14.56 -8.84 14.67
N PRO A 75 15.88 -8.84 14.45
CA PRO A 75 16.73 -7.65 14.61
C PRO A 75 16.23 -6.49 13.75
N ASN A 76 16.60 -5.26 14.12
CA ASN A 76 16.18 -4.06 13.41
C ASN A 76 16.70 -4.03 11.97
N GLU A 77 17.89 -4.56 11.73
CA GLU A 77 18.53 -4.62 10.42
C GLU A 77 17.74 -5.51 9.46
N LEU A 78 17.35 -6.72 9.92
CA LEU A 78 16.58 -7.65 9.09
C LEU A 78 15.17 -7.16 8.85
N LEU A 79 14.55 -6.55 9.87
CA LEU A 79 13.24 -5.95 9.72
C LEU A 79 13.31 -4.80 8.71
N LEU A 80 14.26 -3.87 8.85
CA LEU A 80 14.41 -2.76 7.92
C LEU A 80 14.65 -3.24 6.48
N ARG A 81 15.52 -4.24 6.27
CA ARG A 81 15.72 -4.85 4.94
C ARG A 81 14.44 -5.39 4.34
N SER A 82 13.58 -6.02 5.15
CA SER A 82 12.28 -6.50 4.67
C SER A 82 11.33 -5.36 4.28
N LEU A 83 11.35 -4.25 5.04
CA LEU A 83 10.55 -3.05 4.73
C LEU A 83 11.04 -2.37 3.44
N GLU A 84 12.36 -2.24 3.29
CA GLU A 84 13.01 -1.69 2.09
C GLU A 84 12.66 -2.51 0.86
N PHE A 85 12.73 -3.84 0.97
CA PHE A 85 12.36 -4.74 -0.13
C PHE A 85 10.92 -4.49 -0.61
N VAL A 86 9.97 -4.36 0.32
CA VAL A 86 8.56 -4.11 -0.03
C VAL A 86 8.40 -2.74 -0.72
N CYS A 87 9.00 -1.68 -0.18
CA CYS A 87 8.84 -0.33 -0.70
C CYS A 87 9.64 -0.07 -1.99
N GLN A 88 10.62 -0.91 -2.33
CA GLN A 88 11.32 -0.89 -3.61
C GLN A 88 10.51 -1.57 -4.72
N GLN A 89 9.77 -2.63 -4.41
CA GLN A 89 8.98 -3.37 -5.40
C GLN A 89 7.75 -2.61 -5.89
N ASP A 90 7.07 -1.91 -4.96
CA ASP A 90 5.89 -1.11 -5.26
C ASP A 90 6.18 0.35 -4.90
N PRO A 91 6.20 1.29 -5.87
CA PRO A 91 6.46 2.70 -5.60
C PRO A 91 5.37 3.29 -4.72
N ASN A 92 5.71 4.34 -3.96
CA ASN A 92 4.70 5.10 -3.21
C ASN A 92 3.87 5.92 -4.21
N GLU A 93 2.75 5.36 -4.65
CA GLU A 93 1.86 5.94 -5.65
C GLU A 93 0.91 6.97 -5.02
N ILE A 94 1.29 8.24 -5.13
CA ILE A 94 0.53 9.37 -4.59
C ILE A 94 -0.38 9.91 -5.70
N THR A 95 -1.70 9.81 -5.49
CA THR A 95 -2.72 10.39 -6.39
C THR A 95 -3.68 11.30 -5.62
N PRO A 96 -4.39 12.23 -6.30
CA PRO A 96 -5.21 13.24 -5.64
C PRO A 96 -6.45 12.68 -4.92
N SER A 97 -6.88 11.48 -5.29
CA SER A 97 -8.06 10.81 -4.74
C SER A 97 -7.72 9.67 -3.77
N PHE A 98 -6.44 9.44 -3.48
CA PHE A 98 -5.99 8.24 -2.78
C PHE A 98 -5.99 8.38 -1.26
N ASP A 99 -6.28 7.25 -0.59
CA ASP A 99 -6.03 7.12 0.84
C ASP A 99 -4.54 6.86 1.09
N THR A 100 -3.89 7.78 1.81
CA THR A 100 -2.48 7.64 2.20
C THR A 100 -2.17 6.37 3.01
N THR A 101 -3.17 5.72 3.61
CA THR A 101 -2.96 4.45 4.33
C THR A 101 -2.53 3.31 3.40
N CYS A 102 -2.77 3.44 2.09
CA CYS A 102 -2.39 2.46 1.08
C CYS A 102 -0.98 2.69 0.52
N LEU A 103 -0.30 3.80 0.86
CA LEU A 103 1.09 4.01 0.44
C LEU A 103 2.01 3.05 1.23
N PRO A 104 2.88 2.25 0.59
CA PRO A 104 3.68 1.24 1.26
C PRO A 104 4.41 1.76 2.51
N THR A 105 5.07 2.91 2.39
CA THR A 105 5.85 3.51 3.49
C THR A 105 4.96 4.01 4.64
N MET A 106 3.79 4.56 4.34
CA MET A 106 2.84 5.01 5.36
C MET A 106 2.15 3.83 6.03
N ALA A 107 1.80 2.80 5.25
CA ALA A 107 1.21 1.55 5.74
C ALA A 107 2.15 0.88 6.75
N ILE A 108 3.44 0.69 6.41
CA ILE A 108 4.42 0.11 7.34
C ILE A 108 4.60 1.00 8.58
N SER A 109 4.59 2.33 8.41
CA SER A 109 4.72 3.30 9.50
C SER A 109 3.49 3.31 10.43
N SER A 110 2.37 2.74 10.00
CA SER A 110 1.13 2.65 10.80
C SER A 110 1.08 1.39 11.68
N VAL A 111 1.87 0.35 11.37
CA VAL A 111 1.78 -0.98 12.02
C VAL A 111 2.05 -0.94 13.52
N CYS A 112 3.22 -0.41 13.92
CA CYS A 112 3.57 -0.25 15.33
C CYS A 112 4.66 0.81 15.51
N PHE A 113 4.91 1.22 16.76
CA PHE A 113 5.95 2.20 17.10
C PHE A 113 7.32 1.84 16.51
N ARG A 114 7.76 0.59 16.68
CA ARG A 114 9.06 0.11 16.20
C ARG A 114 9.22 0.22 14.68
N TRP A 115 8.16 -0.10 13.93
CA TRP A 115 8.18 -0.02 12.46
C TRP A 115 8.23 1.43 11.99
N ARG A 116 7.47 2.30 12.67
CA ARG A 116 7.50 3.75 12.40
C ARG A 116 8.88 4.34 12.67
N GLU A 117 9.50 3.99 13.77
CA GLU A 117 10.85 4.46 14.11
C GLU A 117 11.86 4.04 13.04
N LEU A 118 11.87 2.76 12.66
CA LEU A 118 12.74 2.28 11.58
C LEU A 118 12.46 2.96 10.24
N ALA A 119 11.19 3.17 9.90
CA ALA A 119 10.80 3.86 8.67
C ALA A 119 11.29 5.31 8.65
N LEU A 120 11.19 6.02 9.78
CA LEU A 120 11.68 7.39 9.91
C LEU A 120 13.21 7.47 9.88
N CYS A 121 13.91 6.45 10.36
CA CYS A 121 15.38 6.37 10.34
C CYS A 121 15.97 5.95 8.98
N SER A 122 15.16 5.48 8.02
CA SER A 122 15.63 5.08 6.69
C SER A 122 15.05 5.98 5.59
N PRO A 123 15.82 6.99 5.13
CA PRO A 123 15.41 7.88 4.04
C PRO A 123 15.09 7.15 2.73
N ALA A 124 15.72 5.99 2.49
CA ALA A 124 15.54 5.20 1.27
C ALA A 124 14.09 4.73 1.06
N LEU A 125 13.35 4.49 2.14
CA LEU A 125 11.93 4.11 2.06
C LEU A 125 11.06 5.22 1.45
N TRP A 126 11.46 6.47 1.64
CA TRP A 126 10.75 7.66 1.18
C TRP A 126 11.19 8.13 -0.22
N ALA A 127 12.21 7.48 -0.81
CA ALA A 127 12.85 7.93 -2.04
C ALA A 127 12.26 7.32 -3.33
N ASN A 128 11.41 6.29 -3.23
CA ASN A 128 10.74 5.65 -4.36
C ASN A 128 9.28 6.15 -4.50
N LEU A 129 9.03 7.04 -5.45
CA LEU A 129 7.83 7.85 -5.57
C LEU A 129 7.21 7.74 -6.96
N ALA A 130 5.88 7.62 -7.02
CA ALA A 130 5.11 7.81 -8.24
C ALA A 130 4.03 8.86 -7.96
N VAL A 131 4.07 9.99 -8.66
CA VAL A 131 3.21 11.15 -8.39
C VAL A 131 2.33 11.42 -9.61
N TRP A 132 1.02 11.43 -9.40
CA TRP A 132 0.02 11.66 -10.44
C TRP A 132 -0.64 13.01 -10.20
N VAL A 133 -0.33 13.97 -11.06
CA VAL A 133 -0.78 15.37 -11.00
C VAL A 133 -1.96 15.53 -11.97
N SER A 134 -3.04 16.15 -11.51
CA SER A 134 -4.27 16.39 -12.27
C SER A 134 -4.81 17.81 -12.10
N ASP A 135 -5.72 18.25 -12.96
CA ASP A 135 -6.40 19.55 -12.82
C ASP A 135 -7.17 19.73 -11.48
N THR A 136 -7.40 18.66 -10.72
CA THR A 136 -8.12 18.68 -9.43
C THR A 136 -7.21 18.81 -8.20
N ASP A 137 -5.92 19.08 -8.39
CA ASP A 137 -4.85 19.07 -7.37
C ASP A 137 -4.93 20.17 -6.29
N VAL A 138 -6.09 20.81 -6.11
CA VAL A 138 -6.32 21.84 -5.10
C VAL A 138 -6.39 21.26 -3.67
N GLN A 139 -6.13 19.96 -3.48
CA GLN A 139 -6.11 19.35 -2.17
C GLN A 139 -4.76 19.60 -1.48
N THR A 140 -4.76 20.47 -0.46
CA THR A 140 -3.59 20.78 0.39
C THR A 140 -2.86 19.52 0.87
N PHE A 141 -3.62 18.48 1.23
CA PHE A 141 -3.09 17.22 1.74
C PHE A 141 -2.22 16.43 0.74
N PHE A 142 -2.56 16.48 -0.56
CA PHE A 142 -1.77 15.83 -1.61
C PHE A 142 -0.39 16.47 -1.71
N THR A 143 -0.35 17.81 -1.74
CA THR A 143 0.90 18.58 -1.76
C THR A 143 1.73 18.35 -0.50
N GLU A 144 1.10 18.36 0.68
CA GLU A 144 1.79 18.07 1.95
C GLU A 144 2.37 16.65 2.00
N THR A 145 1.69 15.68 1.38
CA THR A 145 2.18 14.31 1.32
C THR A 145 3.42 14.22 0.43
N VAL A 146 3.39 14.82 -0.76
CA VAL A 146 4.59 14.88 -1.63
C VAL A 146 5.75 15.59 -0.92
N ALA A 147 5.49 16.76 -0.29
CA ALA A 147 6.49 17.50 0.47
C ALA A 147 7.16 16.64 1.54
N ARG A 148 6.35 15.91 2.30
CA ARG A 148 6.81 15.04 3.39
C ARG A 148 7.69 13.89 2.91
N TYR A 149 7.38 13.29 1.77
CA TYR A 149 8.22 12.26 1.19
C TYR A 149 9.56 12.83 0.71
N LEU A 150 9.53 13.97 0.03
CA LEU A 150 10.75 14.67 -0.39
C LEU A 150 11.62 15.04 0.82
N GLU A 151 11.04 15.63 1.87
CA GLU A 151 11.72 15.99 3.11
C GLU A 151 12.38 14.78 3.79
N ARG A 152 11.65 13.66 3.91
CA ARG A 152 12.15 12.46 4.60
C ARG A 152 13.13 11.63 3.79
N SER A 153 13.12 11.78 2.47
CA SER A 153 14.12 11.17 1.60
C SER A 153 15.50 11.84 1.71
N VAL A 154 15.59 13.03 2.32
CA VAL A 154 16.82 13.79 2.60
C VAL A 154 17.72 13.86 1.36
N ASP A 155 18.90 13.23 1.41
CA ASP A 155 19.91 13.18 0.33
C ASP A 155 19.99 11.80 -0.35
N CYS A 156 19.08 10.86 -0.03
CA CYS A 156 19.01 9.55 -0.68
C CYS A 156 18.58 9.65 -2.15
N PRO A 157 19.30 9.06 -3.12
CA PRO A 157 18.93 9.16 -4.53
C PRO A 157 17.46 8.79 -4.79
N LEU A 158 16.79 9.58 -5.64
CA LEU A 158 15.35 9.47 -5.89
C LEU A 158 15.06 8.58 -7.10
N ILE A 159 14.10 7.67 -6.91
CA ILE A 159 13.44 6.91 -7.98
C ILE A 159 12.06 7.52 -8.11
N LEU A 160 11.85 8.28 -9.19
CA LEU A 160 10.67 9.12 -9.34
C LEU A 160 9.96 8.88 -10.66
N ALA A 161 8.65 8.63 -10.59
CA ALA A 161 7.75 8.73 -11.72
C ALA A 161 6.81 9.92 -11.53
N LEU A 162 6.77 10.83 -12.50
CA LEU A 162 5.86 11.98 -12.53
C LEU A 162 4.94 11.86 -13.73
N SER A 163 3.64 11.87 -13.46
CA SER A 163 2.59 11.84 -14.48
C SER A 163 1.74 13.09 -14.37
N ILE A 164 1.61 13.85 -15.45
CA ILE A 164 0.79 15.07 -15.48
C ILE A 164 -0.35 14.85 -16.48
N GLN A 165 -1.58 14.90 -15.98
CA GLN A 165 -2.81 14.76 -16.76
C GLN A 165 -3.65 16.05 -16.73
N GLY A 166 -4.11 16.46 -17.90
CA GLY A 166 -5.13 17.52 -18.00
C GLY A 166 -4.71 18.70 -18.86
N ARG A 167 -5.60 19.70 -18.92
CA ARG A 167 -5.34 21.00 -19.52
C ARG A 167 -5.60 21.99 -18.41
N CYS A 168 -4.56 22.62 -17.86
CA CYS A 168 -4.64 23.60 -16.78
C CYS A 168 -5.86 24.52 -16.93
N ARG A 169 -7.02 24.14 -16.38
CA ARG A 169 -8.27 24.90 -16.61
C ARG A 169 -8.32 26.16 -15.77
N THR A 170 -7.58 26.15 -14.66
CA THR A 170 -7.57 27.18 -13.62
C THR A 170 -6.52 28.25 -13.85
N GLY A 171 -5.55 28.03 -14.75
CA GLY A 171 -4.42 28.93 -14.99
C GLY A 171 -3.42 29.04 -13.85
N ILE A 172 -3.60 28.25 -12.76
CA ILE A 172 -2.68 28.20 -11.62
C ILE A 172 -1.85 26.91 -11.76
N PRO A 173 -0.53 27.00 -11.98
CA PRO A 173 0.33 25.82 -12.07
C PRO A 173 0.32 25.04 -10.75
N SER A 174 0.24 23.71 -10.83
CA SER A 174 0.47 22.85 -9.67
C SER A 174 1.86 23.12 -9.09
N LEU A 175 1.97 23.19 -7.77
CA LEU A 175 3.26 23.38 -7.08
C LEU A 175 4.11 22.11 -7.07
N ILE A 176 3.48 20.94 -7.23
CA ILE A 176 4.13 19.63 -7.13
C ILE A 176 5.25 19.45 -8.16
N PRO A 177 5.03 19.73 -9.46
CA PRO A 177 6.11 19.73 -10.44
C PRO A 177 7.32 20.58 -10.02
N LEU A 178 7.09 21.79 -9.48
CA LEU A 178 8.17 22.66 -9.01
C LEU A 178 8.92 22.07 -7.82
N MET A 179 8.20 21.52 -6.83
CA MET A 179 8.79 20.87 -5.66
C MET A 179 9.66 19.68 -6.07
N VAL A 180 9.15 18.83 -6.95
CA VAL A 180 9.87 17.68 -7.50
C VAL A 180 11.17 18.11 -8.18
N VAL A 181 11.08 19.12 -9.04
CA VAL A 181 12.20 19.62 -9.85
C VAL A 181 13.32 20.26 -9.02
N GLN A 182 13.00 20.84 -7.85
CA GLN A 182 14.02 21.35 -6.92
C GLN A 182 14.98 20.26 -6.41
N HIS A 183 14.55 19.00 -6.46
CA HIS A 183 15.37 17.84 -6.10
C HIS A 183 16.00 17.14 -7.32
N ALA A 184 16.06 17.78 -8.50
CA ALA A 184 16.60 17.18 -9.71
C ALA A 184 18.06 16.69 -9.60
N HIS A 185 18.87 17.37 -8.79
CA HIS A 185 20.29 17.02 -8.59
C HIS A 185 20.51 15.63 -7.98
N ARG A 186 19.49 15.07 -7.34
CA ARG A 186 19.51 13.79 -6.62
C ARG A 186 18.62 12.73 -7.27
N TRP A 187 18.12 12.96 -8.49
CA TRP A 187 17.40 11.94 -9.25
C TRP A 187 18.37 10.87 -9.75
N GLU A 188 18.08 9.61 -9.44
CA GLU A 188 18.76 8.43 -9.97
C GLU A 188 17.94 7.82 -11.11
N THR A 189 16.64 7.70 -10.91
CA THR A 189 15.69 7.28 -11.95
C THR A 189 14.60 8.32 -12.08
N PHE A 190 14.36 8.81 -13.30
CA PHE A 190 13.27 9.74 -13.57
C PHE A 190 12.41 9.25 -14.72
N LYS A 191 11.10 9.14 -14.47
CA LYS A 191 10.10 8.75 -15.46
C LYS A 191 9.08 9.86 -15.59
N TYR A 192 8.88 10.37 -16.80
CA TYR A 192 7.97 11.46 -17.07
C TYR A 192 6.92 11.05 -18.10
N PHE A 193 5.67 11.04 -17.65
CA PHE A 193 4.51 10.65 -18.46
C PHE A 193 3.58 11.86 -18.63
N GLN A 194 3.61 12.46 -19.82
CA GLN A 194 2.73 13.57 -20.14
C GLN A 194 1.48 13.10 -20.90
N LEU A 195 0.31 13.43 -20.36
CA LEU A 195 -0.99 13.25 -21.00
C LEU A 195 -1.70 14.61 -21.11
N GLY A 196 -1.23 15.45 -22.03
CA GLY A 196 -1.78 16.78 -22.25
C GLY A 196 -0.77 17.74 -22.87
N ASP A 197 -1.16 19.02 -22.97
CA ASP A 197 -0.32 20.10 -23.51
C ASP A 197 0.44 20.86 -22.40
N ASP A 198 0.21 20.48 -21.14
CA ASP A 198 0.85 21.09 -19.98
C ASP A 198 2.22 20.42 -19.78
N SER A 199 3.27 21.12 -20.23
CA SER A 199 4.67 20.69 -20.06
C SER A 199 5.24 21.21 -18.75
N LEU A 200 6.14 20.43 -18.14
CA LEU A 200 7.16 21.00 -17.26
C LEU A 200 7.88 22.09 -18.05
N LYS A 201 7.69 23.36 -17.66
CA LYS A 201 8.23 24.50 -18.42
C LYS A 201 9.70 24.24 -18.80
N ASP A 202 9.93 24.08 -20.10
CA ASP A 202 11.22 23.72 -20.73
C ASP A 202 12.39 24.60 -20.23
N HIS A 203 12.10 25.87 -19.90
CA HIS A 203 13.12 26.78 -19.37
C HIS A 203 13.64 26.42 -17.96
N ILE A 204 12.87 25.67 -17.16
CA ILE A 204 13.24 25.29 -15.79
C ILE A 204 14.19 24.10 -15.85
N LEU A 205 13.80 23.05 -16.59
CA LEU A 205 14.58 21.81 -16.67
C LEU A 205 15.92 22.02 -17.39
N SER A 206 15.94 22.85 -18.44
CA SER A 206 17.18 23.17 -19.17
C SER A 206 18.27 23.85 -18.34
N GLN A 207 17.93 24.45 -17.19
CA GLN A 207 18.90 25.07 -16.28
C GLN A 207 19.41 24.13 -15.18
N LEU A 208 18.92 22.89 -15.15
CA LEU A 208 19.25 21.94 -14.09
C LEU A 208 20.35 21.00 -14.51
N HIS A 209 21.02 20.47 -13.49
CA HIS A 209 22.03 19.44 -13.63
C HIS A 209 21.52 18.13 -13.04
N PHE A 210 21.84 17.03 -13.70
CA PHE A 210 21.39 15.69 -13.33
C PHE A 210 22.60 14.78 -13.07
N PRO A 211 23.41 15.06 -12.03
CA PRO A 211 24.70 14.39 -11.82
C PRO A 211 24.57 12.92 -11.40
N LEU A 212 23.43 12.52 -10.83
CA LEU A 212 23.16 11.16 -10.38
C LEU A 212 22.21 10.38 -11.31
N LEU A 213 21.69 11.01 -12.37
CA LEU A 213 20.65 10.40 -13.20
C LEU A 213 21.24 9.26 -14.04
N GLU A 214 20.71 8.06 -13.80
CA GLU A 214 21.16 6.79 -14.33
C GLU A 214 20.14 6.18 -15.30
N GLU A 215 18.85 6.29 -14.98
CA GLU A 215 17.73 5.86 -15.81
C GLU A 215 16.77 7.02 -16.11
N LEU A 216 16.46 7.23 -17.39
CA LEU A 216 15.53 8.25 -17.85
C LEU A 216 14.46 7.62 -18.76
N ASP A 217 13.18 7.79 -18.43
CA ASP A 217 12.04 7.37 -19.25
C ASP A 217 11.16 8.57 -19.56
N ILE A 218 11.23 9.08 -20.80
CA ILE A 218 10.48 10.27 -21.20
C ILE A 218 9.95 10.07 -22.60
N MET A 219 8.75 10.60 -22.87
CA MET A 219 8.14 10.49 -24.19
C MET A 219 8.59 11.59 -25.17
N ARG A 220 8.96 12.78 -24.68
CA ARG A 220 9.32 13.99 -25.45
C ARG A 220 10.21 14.91 -24.62
N ASP A 221 10.87 15.88 -25.27
CA ASP A 221 11.60 16.97 -24.62
C ASP A 221 12.97 16.57 -24.01
N PHE A 222 13.69 15.69 -24.72
CA PHE A 222 15.00 15.18 -24.30
C PHE A 222 16.09 16.25 -24.21
N HIS A 223 15.94 17.34 -24.98
CA HIS A 223 16.84 18.49 -24.95
C HIS A 223 16.88 19.16 -23.57
N LEU A 224 15.93 18.84 -22.68
CA LEU A 224 15.94 19.30 -21.30
C LEU A 224 16.95 18.55 -20.41
N PHE A 225 17.57 17.49 -20.92
CA PHE A 225 18.46 16.59 -20.19
C PHE A 225 19.88 16.53 -20.79
N GLU A 226 20.40 17.68 -21.23
CA GLU A 226 21.74 17.76 -21.85
C GLU A 226 22.90 17.37 -20.92
N HIS A 227 22.74 17.56 -19.60
CA HIS A 227 23.81 17.39 -18.61
C HIS A 227 23.57 16.19 -17.67
N CYS A 228 23.64 14.97 -18.22
CA CYS A 228 23.41 13.71 -17.50
C CYS A 228 24.61 12.76 -17.60
N PRO A 229 25.73 13.00 -16.88
CA PRO A 229 26.99 12.28 -17.07
C PRO A 229 26.95 10.79 -16.71
N ARG A 230 25.95 10.34 -15.94
CA ARG A 230 25.77 8.94 -15.50
C ARG A 230 24.67 8.20 -16.23
N LEU A 231 24.02 8.86 -17.20
CA LEU A 231 22.88 8.29 -17.89
C LEU A 231 23.32 7.11 -18.76
N HIS A 232 22.81 5.94 -18.43
CA HIS A 232 23.15 4.70 -19.13
C HIS A 232 21.91 3.93 -19.60
N VAL A 233 20.72 4.18 -19.02
CA VAL A 233 19.44 3.65 -19.49
C VAL A 233 18.54 4.77 -19.99
N LEU A 234 18.09 4.68 -21.23
CA LEU A 234 17.11 5.61 -21.81
C LEU A 234 15.90 4.85 -22.35
N THR A 235 14.71 5.28 -21.95
CA THR A 235 13.44 4.87 -22.57
C THR A 235 12.85 6.08 -23.30
N THR A 236 12.59 5.92 -24.60
CA THR A 236 12.08 6.97 -25.48
C THR A 236 10.99 6.46 -26.41
N LYS A 237 10.15 7.38 -26.89
CA LYS A 237 9.13 7.17 -27.92
C LYS A 237 9.38 8.11 -29.09
N ARG A 238 9.19 7.61 -30.31
CA ARG A 238 9.07 8.38 -31.57
C ARG A 238 10.32 9.06 -32.12
N SER A 239 11.33 9.40 -31.32
CA SER A 239 12.58 10.00 -31.83
C SER A 239 13.81 9.67 -30.99
N ILE A 240 14.96 9.62 -31.66
CA ILE A 240 16.28 9.44 -31.04
C ILE A 240 16.80 10.82 -30.65
N PRO A 241 17.07 11.07 -29.37
CA PRO A 241 17.64 12.35 -28.97
C PRO A 241 19.10 12.51 -29.39
N GLU A 242 19.46 13.72 -29.80
CA GLU A 242 20.85 14.14 -29.93
C GLU A 242 21.41 14.45 -28.54
N LEU A 243 22.05 13.45 -27.92
CA LEU A 243 22.69 13.62 -26.62
C LEU A 243 24.19 13.81 -26.81
N SER A 244 24.70 14.95 -26.34
CA SER A 244 26.05 15.44 -26.61
C SER A 244 27.16 14.60 -25.95
N HIS A 245 26.89 13.89 -24.85
CA HIS A 245 27.90 13.19 -24.06
C HIS A 245 27.38 11.90 -23.40
N ASN A 246 27.10 10.84 -24.17
CA ASN A 246 26.39 9.69 -23.59
C ASN A 246 27.10 8.33 -23.68
N GLN A 247 27.28 7.72 -22.50
CA GLN A 247 27.69 6.34 -22.28
C GLN A 247 26.46 5.41 -22.21
N LEU A 248 25.51 5.57 -23.14
CA LEU A 248 24.28 4.79 -23.13
C LEU A 248 24.58 3.31 -23.36
N ASP A 249 24.22 2.48 -22.38
CA ASP A 249 24.37 1.03 -22.41
C ASP A 249 23.06 0.35 -22.85
N HIS A 250 21.92 0.92 -22.45
CA HIS A 250 20.59 0.36 -22.67
C HIS A 250 19.66 1.41 -23.26
N LEU A 251 19.00 1.04 -24.37
CA LEU A 251 18.01 1.86 -25.03
C LEU A 251 16.72 1.07 -25.22
N ASN A 252 15.64 1.57 -24.66
CA ASN A 252 14.29 1.08 -24.90
C ASN A 252 13.55 2.06 -25.79
N PHE A 253 13.14 1.60 -26.97
CA PHE A 253 12.46 2.42 -27.95
C PHE A 253 11.05 1.90 -28.24
N VAL A 254 10.05 2.63 -27.76
CA VAL A 254 8.65 2.24 -27.89
C VAL A 254 8.04 2.91 -29.13
N GLY A 255 7.53 2.08 -30.05
CA GLY A 255 6.93 2.52 -31.30
C GLY A 255 7.92 2.89 -32.40
N GLY A 256 9.15 2.37 -32.30
CA GLY A 256 10.20 2.62 -33.27
C GLY A 256 10.12 1.83 -34.57
N SER A 257 10.88 2.31 -35.56
CA SER A 257 11.16 1.64 -36.82
C SER A 257 12.61 1.12 -36.85
N LEU A 258 12.90 0.28 -37.84
CA LEU A 258 14.28 -0.18 -38.10
C LEU A 258 15.22 0.97 -38.52
N ILE A 259 14.67 2.07 -39.04
CA ILE A 259 15.44 3.27 -39.39
C ILE A 259 15.95 3.92 -38.10
N ASP A 260 15.10 4.01 -37.09
CA ASP A 260 15.47 4.53 -35.79
C ASP A 260 16.54 3.64 -35.12
N LEU A 261 16.44 2.31 -35.24
CA LEU A 261 17.51 1.42 -34.78
C LEU A 261 18.85 1.74 -35.46
N ALA A 262 18.85 1.94 -36.78
CA ALA A 262 20.08 2.24 -37.53
C ALA A 262 20.68 3.59 -37.16
N GLU A 263 19.84 4.59 -36.90
CA GLU A 263 20.25 5.91 -36.43
C GLU A 263 20.77 5.85 -34.98
N ALA A 264 20.11 5.11 -34.09
CA ALA A 264 20.53 4.96 -32.69
C ALA A 264 21.90 4.29 -32.57
N LEU A 265 22.15 3.24 -33.37
CA LEU A 265 23.46 2.59 -33.43
C LEU A 265 24.57 3.49 -34.00
N ARG A 266 24.21 4.45 -34.87
CA ARG A 266 25.17 5.46 -35.36
C ARG A 266 25.48 6.50 -34.30
N THR A 267 24.47 6.93 -33.54
CA THR A 267 24.60 7.96 -32.51
C THR A 267 25.28 7.41 -31.25
N TRP A 268 25.05 6.15 -30.88
CA TRP A 268 25.54 5.55 -29.63
C TRP A 268 26.30 4.24 -29.88
N PRO A 269 27.60 4.31 -30.18
CA PRO A 269 28.41 3.12 -30.45
C PRO A 269 28.65 2.23 -29.22
N SER A 270 28.43 2.73 -28.00
CA SER A 270 28.61 1.98 -26.75
C SER A 270 27.41 1.10 -26.35
N LEU A 271 26.34 1.11 -27.13
CA LEU A 271 25.08 0.47 -26.78
C LEU A 271 25.24 -1.06 -26.66
N LYS A 272 24.91 -1.61 -25.48
CA LYS A 272 24.98 -3.05 -25.18
C LYS A 272 23.63 -3.75 -25.43
N SER A 273 22.54 -3.03 -25.25
CA SER A 273 21.18 -3.56 -25.36
C SER A 273 20.25 -2.57 -26.03
N PHE A 274 19.49 -3.05 -27.01
CA PHE A 274 18.42 -2.30 -27.67
C PHE A 274 17.15 -3.12 -27.63
N GLU A 275 16.11 -2.58 -27.01
CA GLU A 275 14.78 -3.16 -27.00
C GLU A 275 13.82 -2.29 -27.81
N MET A 276 13.14 -2.89 -28.79
CA MET A 276 12.10 -2.21 -29.56
C MET A 276 10.74 -2.81 -29.22
N HIS A 277 9.85 -1.99 -28.66
CA HIS A 277 8.52 -2.42 -28.27
C HIS A 277 7.49 -1.83 -29.23
N SER A 278 6.59 -2.67 -29.76
CA SER A 278 5.44 -2.19 -30.52
C SER A 278 4.50 -1.38 -29.61
N VAL A 279 3.91 -0.29 -30.14
CA VAL A 279 3.00 0.62 -29.39
C VAL A 279 1.86 -0.14 -28.70
N TYR A 280 1.49 -1.31 -29.21
CA TYR A 280 0.40 -2.16 -28.70
C TYR A 280 0.74 -3.01 -27.46
N CYS A 281 1.98 -2.98 -26.94
CA CYS A 281 2.39 -3.82 -25.80
C CYS A 281 2.49 -3.08 -24.45
N SER A 282 2.03 -1.82 -24.35
CA SER A 282 2.12 -1.04 -23.11
C SER A 282 1.02 -1.42 -22.11
N ASN A 283 1.13 -2.61 -21.48
CA ASN A 283 0.40 -2.93 -20.26
C ASN A 283 1.44 -3.17 -19.14
N PRO A 284 1.54 -2.28 -18.12
CA PRO A 284 2.59 -2.37 -17.09
C PRO A 284 2.56 -3.67 -16.27
N ASN A 285 1.47 -4.43 -16.32
CA ASN A 285 1.26 -5.64 -15.52
C ASN A 285 1.89 -6.93 -16.10
N LEU A 286 2.55 -6.89 -17.26
CA LEU A 286 3.09 -8.10 -17.91
C LEU A 286 4.59 -8.38 -17.66
N LYS A 287 5.33 -7.46 -17.00
CA LYS A 287 6.76 -7.69 -16.68
C LYS A 287 7.01 -8.75 -15.57
N LYS A 288 5.97 -9.24 -14.88
CA LYS A 288 6.14 -10.22 -13.77
C LYS A 288 6.18 -11.71 -14.18
N ARG A 289 6.24 -12.09 -15.48
CA ARG A 289 6.13 -13.52 -15.85
C ARG A 289 7.28 -14.18 -16.62
N ASN A 290 8.28 -13.47 -17.11
CA ASN A 290 9.37 -14.10 -17.87
C ASN A 290 10.75 -13.77 -17.28
N SER A 291 11.03 -14.23 -16.07
CA SER A 291 12.39 -14.52 -15.61
C SER A 291 12.49 -16.02 -15.30
N GLY A 292 12.35 -16.84 -16.35
CA GLY A 292 12.75 -18.24 -16.32
C GLY A 292 14.21 -18.30 -16.74
N HIS A 293 15.07 -18.64 -15.78
CA HIS A 293 16.45 -19.04 -16.05
C HIS A 293 16.51 -20.09 -17.16
N MET A 294 17.32 -19.83 -18.19
CA MET A 294 17.92 -20.89 -18.99
C MET A 294 19.40 -20.94 -18.61
N VAL A 295 19.76 -22.04 -17.93
CA VAL A 295 21.09 -22.64 -17.97
C VAL A 295 21.28 -23.24 -19.36
#